data_AF-A0A9D8IGA6-F1
#
_entry.id   AF-A0A9D8IGA6-F1
#
_cell.length_a   1.000
_cell.length_b   1.000
_cell.length_c   1.000
_cell.angle_alpha   90.00
_cell.angle_beta   90.00
_cell.angle_gamma   90.00
#
_symmetry.space_group_name_H-M   'P 1'
#
loop_
_entity.id
_entity.type
_entity.pdbx_description
1 polymer ?
#
loop_
_entity_poly.entity_id
_entity_poly.type
_entity_poly.pdbx_seq_one_letter_code
_entity_poly.pdbx_strand_id
1 'polypeptide(L)'
;MEETDKKRYILDQSNIEIEHVRSWPTKVMAFYVTINFGIMSAVIALQKLDPPIQLSYGVKTIITLIVFVLTFLMLYILCKSNKNYIIHRELQMDLQKKLFNDDERKEYRIPSFWFEKKECCNYIKYPGWLFYVCFVIIVTFLMVTGIFIIG
;
A
#
# COMPACT_ATOMS: atom_id res chain seq x y z
N MET A 1 15.16 34.05 -1.59
CA MET A 1 14.55 32.95 -2.37
C MET A 1 13.35 33.54 -3.08
N GLU A 2 13.43 33.68 -4.40
CA GLU A 2 12.33 34.22 -5.21
C GLU A 2 11.06 33.38 -5.03
N GLU A 3 9.88 33.97 -5.23
CA GLU A 3 8.60 33.27 -5.05
C GLU A 3 8.50 32.02 -5.96
N THR A 4 9.12 32.09 -7.14
CA THR A 4 9.24 31.01 -8.11
C THR A 4 10.08 29.84 -7.58
N ASP A 5 11.19 30.11 -6.89
CA ASP A 5 12.05 29.09 -6.29
C ASP A 5 11.32 28.31 -5.20
N LYS A 6 10.54 29.01 -4.36
CA LYS A 6 9.73 28.35 -3.31
C LYS A 6 8.67 27.43 -3.92
N LYS A 7 7.97 27.90 -4.96
CA LYS A 7 6.96 27.09 -5.66
C LYS A 7 7.56 25.85 -6.32
N ARG A 8 8.74 26.00 -6.94
CA ARG A 8 9.49 24.88 -7.54
C ARG A 8 9.94 23.88 -6.49
N TYR A 9 10.50 24.34 -5.37
CA TYR A 9 10.88 23.48 -4.25
C TYR A 9 9.70 22.67 -3.70
N ILE A 10 8.53 23.29 -3.48
CA ILE A 10 7.33 22.60 -2.98
C ILE A 10 6.86 21.53 -3.97
N LEU A 11 6.92 21.82 -5.28
CA LEU A 11 6.55 20.86 -6.33
C LEU A 11 7.52 19.67 -6.38
N ASP A 12 8.82 19.92 -6.27
CA ASP A 12 9.84 18.86 -6.23
C ASP A 12 9.68 17.97 -4.99
N GLN A 13 9.44 18.57 -3.81
CA GLN A 13 9.13 17.82 -2.60
C GLN A 13 7.84 16.99 -2.75
N SER A 14 6.80 17.56 -3.36
CA SER A 14 5.55 16.83 -3.61
C SER A 14 5.75 15.65 -4.56
N ASN A 15 6.60 15.78 -5.58
CA ASN A 15 6.94 14.69 -6.49
C ASN A 15 7.66 13.55 -5.77
N ILE A 16 8.65 13.89 -4.92
CA ILE A 16 9.40 12.92 -4.11
C ILE A 16 8.44 12.16 -3.19
N GLU A 17 7.55 12.87 -2.49
CA GLU A 17 6.57 12.24 -1.60
C GLU A 17 5.59 11.34 -2.35
N ILE A 18 5.11 11.74 -3.53
CA ILE A 18 4.24 10.90 -4.37
C ILE A 18 4.93 9.62 -4.78
N GLU A 19 6.20 9.71 -5.21
CA GLU A 19 6.98 8.54 -5.61
C GLU A 19 7.26 7.61 -4.42
N HIS A 20 7.58 8.19 -3.27
CA HIS A 20 7.76 7.47 -2.02
C HIS A 20 6.49 6.70 -1.64
N VAL A 21 5.34 7.39 -1.57
CA VAL A 21 4.04 6.80 -1.22
C VAL A 21 3.56 5.78 -2.27
N ARG A 22 3.97 5.90 -3.53
CA ARG A 22 3.68 4.91 -4.58
C ARG A 22 4.48 3.61 -4.41
N SER A 23 5.73 3.69 -3.96
CA SER A 23 6.61 2.53 -3.76
C SER A 23 6.39 1.81 -2.42
N TRP A 24 5.84 2.53 -1.44
CA TRP A 24 5.65 2.03 -0.07
C TRP A 24 4.76 0.78 0.02
N PRO A 25 3.61 0.70 -0.67
CA PRO A 25 2.74 -0.48 -0.62
C PRO A 25 3.50 -1.75 -0.97
N THR A 26 4.27 -1.76 -2.05
CA THR A 26 5.02 -2.94 -2.48
C THR A 26 6.01 -3.41 -1.42
N LYS A 27 6.73 -2.48 -0.77
CA LYS A 27 7.70 -2.81 0.31
C LYS A 27 6.99 -3.40 1.52
N VAL A 28 5.91 -2.76 1.96
CA VAL A 28 5.13 -3.20 3.12
C VAL A 28 4.45 -4.55 2.83
N MET A 29 3.96 -4.77 1.61
CA MET A 29 3.40 -6.04 1.16
C MET A 29 4.45 -7.16 1.13
N ALA A 30 5.65 -6.90 0.62
CA ALA A 30 6.74 -7.88 0.63
C ALA A 30 7.09 -8.30 2.06
N PHE A 31 7.15 -7.35 2.99
CA PHE A 31 7.38 -7.63 4.40
C PHE A 31 6.24 -8.49 5.01
N TYR A 32 4.99 -8.14 4.73
CA TYR A 32 3.82 -8.90 5.17
C TYR A 32 3.83 -10.34 4.65
N VAL A 33 4.06 -10.54 3.35
CA VAL A 33 4.16 -11.88 2.74
C VAL A 33 5.29 -12.68 3.35
N THR A 34 6.45 -12.05 3.58
CA THR A 34 7.62 -12.72 4.18
C THR A 34 7.32 -13.22 5.59
N ILE A 35 6.64 -12.43 6.41
CA ILE A 35 6.24 -12.86 7.76
C ILE A 35 5.29 -14.05 7.67
N ASN A 36 4.22 -13.95 6.88
CA ASN A 36 3.25 -15.05 6.75
C ASN A 36 3.90 -16.33 6.21
N PHE A 37 4.76 -16.19 5.20
CA PHE A 37 5.52 -17.31 4.65
C PHE A 37 6.46 -17.94 5.68
N GLY A 38 7.15 -17.13 6.50
CA GLY A 38 8.01 -17.60 7.58
C GLY A 38 7.25 -18.38 8.64
N ILE A 39 6.08 -17.87 9.07
CA ILE A 39 5.19 -18.58 10.01
C ILE A 39 4.75 -19.92 9.39
N MET A 40 4.29 -19.91 8.13
CA MET A 40 3.80 -21.12 7.47
C MET A 40 4.90 -22.17 7.32
N SER A 41 6.10 -21.73 6.93
CA SER A 41 7.27 -22.61 6.81
C SER A 41 7.66 -23.22 8.16
N ALA A 42 7.57 -22.45 9.25
CA ALA A 42 7.82 -22.95 10.60
C ALA A 42 6.78 -24.00 11.01
N VAL A 43 5.49 -23.76 10.74
CA VAL A 43 4.41 -24.74 11.00
C VAL A 43 4.67 -26.03 10.23
N ILE A 44 4.95 -25.95 8.93
CA ILE A 44 5.25 -27.12 8.10
C ILE A 44 6.49 -27.86 8.61
N ALA A 45 7.54 -27.15 9.02
CA ALA A 45 8.77 -27.76 9.52
C ALA A 45 8.53 -28.57 10.80
N LEU A 46 7.72 -28.06 11.74
CA LEU A 46 7.35 -28.77 12.97
C LEU A 46 6.63 -30.10 12.70
N GLN A 47 5.84 -30.17 11.63
CA GLN A 47 5.14 -31.38 11.24
C GLN A 47 6.00 -32.41 10.52
N LYS A 48 7.14 -31.99 9.97
CA LYS A 48 8.09 -32.89 9.31
C LYS A 48 9.13 -33.48 10.27
N LEU A 49 9.11 -33.10 11.54
CA LEU A 49 9.94 -33.73 12.58
C LEU A 49 9.46 -35.15 12.87
N ASP A 50 10.36 -35.99 13.39
CA ASP A 50 10.05 -37.34 13.86
C ASP A 50 10.39 -37.46 15.36
N PRO A 51 9.39 -37.54 16.27
CA PRO A 51 7.95 -37.55 15.99
C PRO A 51 7.40 -36.16 15.60
N PRO A 52 6.30 -36.09 14.83
CA PRO A 52 5.72 -34.83 14.38
C PRO A 52 5.15 -34.05 15.56
N ILE A 53 5.48 -32.77 15.65
CA ILE A 53 4.94 -31.87 16.68
C ILE A 53 3.63 -31.29 16.16
N GLN A 54 2.51 -31.78 16.68
CA GLN A 54 1.19 -31.20 16.40
C GLN A 54 0.97 -29.96 17.25
N LEU A 55 0.55 -28.86 16.61
CA LEU A 55 0.23 -27.64 17.31
C LEU A 55 -1.10 -27.81 18.06
N SER A 56 -1.12 -27.44 19.34
CA SER A 56 -2.39 -27.41 20.08
C SER A 56 -3.32 -26.32 19.53
N TYR A 57 -4.63 -26.52 19.67
CA TYR A 57 -5.63 -25.53 19.25
C TYR A 57 -5.40 -24.13 19.86
N GLY A 58 -4.89 -24.08 21.10
CA GLY A 58 -4.52 -22.82 21.75
C GLY A 58 -3.42 -22.07 21.01
N VAL A 59 -2.37 -22.76 20.58
CA VAL A 59 -1.27 -22.16 19.82
C VAL A 59 -1.73 -21.70 18.44
N LYS A 60 -2.54 -22.52 17.73
CA LYS A 60 -3.13 -22.12 16.43
C LYS A 60 -3.97 -20.85 16.54
N THR A 61 -4.74 -20.72 17.62
CA THR A 61 -5.57 -19.55 17.89
C THR A 61 -4.71 -18.31 18.14
N ILE A 62 -3.63 -18.43 18.91
CA ILE A 62 -2.69 -17.32 19.17
C ILE A 62 -2.01 -16.87 17.86
N ILE A 63 -1.51 -17.80 17.05
CA ILE A 63 -0.90 -17.49 15.76
C ILE A 63 -1.91 -16.78 14.85
N THR A 64 -3.14 -17.30 14.78
CA THR A 64 -4.22 -16.72 13.98
C THR A 64 -4.54 -15.29 14.44
N LEU A 65 -4.61 -15.04 15.74
CA LEU A 65 -4.84 -13.70 16.29
C LEU A 65 -3.73 -12.73 15.89
N ILE A 66 -2.46 -13.16 15.97
CA ILE A 66 -1.31 -12.35 15.54
C ILE A 66 -1.40 -12.02 14.04
N VAL A 67 -1.75 -13.01 13.20
CA VAL A 67 -1.95 -12.82 11.76
C VAL A 67 -3.08 -11.80 11.50
N PHE A 68 -4.19 -11.85 12.23
CA PHE A 68 -5.27 -10.87 12.12
C PHE A 68 -4.83 -9.46 12.55
N VAL A 69 -4.09 -9.32 13.65
CA VAL A 69 -3.54 -8.02 14.08
C VAL A 69 -2.62 -7.43 13.03
N LEU A 70 -1.71 -8.24 12.47
CA LEU A 70 -0.84 -7.83 11.36
C LEU A 70 -1.65 -7.41 10.14
N THR A 71 -2.69 -8.17 9.81
CA THR A 71 -3.59 -7.86 8.68
C THR A 71 -4.31 -6.53 8.86
N PHE A 72 -4.84 -6.26 10.06
CA PHE A 72 -5.47 -4.98 10.37
C PHE A 72 -4.48 -3.82 10.28
N LEU A 73 -3.27 -3.99 10.83
CA LEU A 73 -2.20 -3.00 10.73
C LEU A 73 -1.82 -2.71 9.27
N MET A 74 -1.72 -3.75 8.45
CA MET A 74 -1.43 -3.63 7.01
C MET A 74 -2.51 -2.86 6.26
N LEU A 75 -3.78 -3.21 6.48
CA LEU A 75 -4.91 -2.50 5.88
C LEU A 75 -4.94 -1.04 6.32
N TYR A 76 -4.65 -0.76 7.59
CA TYR A 76 -4.54 0.60 8.11
C TYR A 76 -3.44 1.40 7.40
N ILE A 77 -2.23 0.83 7.29
CA ILE A 77 -1.10 1.46 6.58
C ILE A 77 -1.46 1.74 5.12
N LEU A 78 -2.02 0.75 4.41
CA LEU A 78 -2.42 0.92 3.01
C LEU A 78 -3.48 2.02 2.85
N CYS A 79 -4.50 2.05 3.73
CA CYS A 79 -5.51 3.11 3.73
C CYS A 79 -4.89 4.49 3.97
N LYS A 80 -3.98 4.60 4.95
CA LYS A 80 -3.30 5.85 5.28
C LYS A 80 -2.40 6.31 4.12
N SER A 81 -1.64 5.40 3.52
CA SER A 81 -0.80 5.71 2.36
C SER A 81 -1.63 6.15 1.15
N ASN A 82 -2.78 5.51 0.87
CA ASN A 82 -3.67 5.94 -0.19
C ASN A 82 -4.22 7.36 0.07
N LYS A 83 -4.61 7.68 1.31
CA LYS A 83 -5.05 9.04 1.66
C LYS A 83 -3.94 10.07 1.45
N ASN A 84 -2.73 9.79 1.92
CA ASN A 84 -1.57 10.68 1.72
C ASN A 84 -1.26 10.87 0.23
N TYR A 85 -1.29 9.80 -0.55
CA TYR A 85 -1.10 9.86 -2.00
C TYR A 85 -2.09 10.82 -2.67
N ILE A 86 -3.37 10.73 -2.30
CA ILE A 86 -4.42 11.60 -2.84
C ILE A 86 -4.14 13.06 -2.48
N ILE A 87 -3.80 13.35 -1.21
CA ILE A 87 -3.50 14.72 -0.75
C ILE A 87 -2.33 15.32 -1.51
N HIS A 88 -1.20 14.59 -1.63
CA HIS A 88 -0.03 15.09 -2.34
C HIS A 88 -0.31 15.26 -3.84
N ARG A 89 -1.11 14.38 -4.45
CA ARG A 89 -1.47 14.50 -5.85
C ARG A 89 -2.37 15.71 -6.12
N GLU A 90 -3.31 16.00 -5.22
CA GLU A 90 -4.15 17.20 -5.30
C GLU A 90 -3.31 18.48 -5.13
N LEU A 91 -2.38 18.50 -4.18
CA LEU A 91 -1.44 19.61 -4.00
C LEU A 91 -0.59 19.85 -5.25
N GLN A 92 -0.04 18.77 -5.83
CA GLN A 92 0.76 18.83 -7.06
C GLN A 92 -0.07 19.44 -8.20
N MET A 93 -1.31 18.99 -8.38
CA MET A 93 -2.20 19.51 -9.43
C MET A 93 -2.54 20.99 -9.23
N ASP A 94 -2.86 21.40 -7.99
CA ASP A 94 -3.19 22.78 -7.68
C ASP A 94 -1.98 23.71 -7.90
N LEU A 95 -0.76 23.25 -7.61
CA LEU A 95 0.47 23.98 -7.91
C LEU A 95 0.75 24.04 -9.41
N GLN A 96 0.64 22.92 -10.13
CA GLN A 96 0.81 22.88 -11.59
C GLN A 96 -0.18 23.80 -12.29
N LYS A 97 -1.42 23.89 -11.79
CA LYS A 97 -2.42 24.82 -12.32
C LYS A 97 -2.06 26.29 -12.13
N LYS A 98 -1.39 26.63 -11.03
CA LYS A 98 -0.96 28.00 -10.70
C LYS A 98 0.35 28.39 -11.39
N LEU A 99 1.19 27.42 -11.73
CA LEU A 99 2.50 27.64 -12.36
C LEU A 99 2.43 27.71 -13.89
N PHE A 100 1.55 26.92 -14.51
CA PHE A 100 1.41 26.89 -15.97
C PHE A 100 0.11 27.56 -16.41
N ASN A 101 0.18 28.61 -17.20
CA ASN A 101 -0.99 29.20 -17.85
C ASN A 101 -1.47 28.32 -19.02
N ASP A 102 -2.73 28.47 -19.43
CA ASP A 102 -3.34 27.61 -20.46
C ASP A 102 -2.63 27.71 -21.83
N ASP A 103 -1.97 28.84 -22.11
CA ASP A 103 -1.19 29.03 -23.35
C ASP A 103 0.12 28.23 -23.33
N GLU A 104 0.83 28.22 -22.20
CA GLU A 104 2.04 27.40 -22.01
C GLU A 104 1.69 25.91 -22.06
N ARG A 105 0.55 25.50 -21.49
CA ARG A 105 0.10 24.10 -21.54
C ARG A 105 -0.12 23.62 -22.97
N LYS A 106 -0.67 24.48 -23.83
CA LYS A 106 -0.90 24.17 -25.26
C LYS A 106 0.41 24.15 -26.04
N GLU A 107 1.33 25.07 -25.74
CA GLU A 107 2.65 25.15 -26.37
C GLU A 107 3.47 23.87 -26.12
N TYR A 108 3.53 23.40 -24.87
CA TYR A 108 4.25 22.18 -24.49
C TYR A 108 3.46 20.88 -24.74
N ARG A 109 2.26 20.95 -25.33
CA ARG A 109 1.35 19.80 -25.55
C ARG A 109 1.16 18.94 -24.30
N ILE A 110 1.03 19.59 -23.14
CA ILE A 110 0.88 18.87 -21.87
C ILE A 110 -0.49 18.18 -21.85
N PRO A 111 -0.58 16.88 -21.51
CA PRO A 111 -1.87 16.20 -21.55
C PRO A 111 -2.87 16.79 -20.54
N SER A 112 -4.07 17.14 -21.01
CA SER A 112 -5.11 17.77 -20.19
C SER A 112 -5.52 16.93 -18.97
N PHE A 113 -5.50 15.60 -19.12
CA PHE A 113 -5.82 14.65 -18.05
C PHE A 113 -4.87 14.73 -16.84
N TRP A 114 -3.73 15.42 -16.95
CA TRP A 114 -2.81 15.65 -15.83
C TRP A 114 -3.37 16.67 -14.83
N PHE A 115 -4.30 17.52 -15.28
CA PHE A 115 -4.89 18.62 -14.50
C PHE A 115 -6.35 18.36 -14.13
N GLU A 116 -6.96 17.29 -14.62
CA GLU A 116 -8.35 16.93 -14.30
C GLU A 116 -8.46 16.47 -12.84
N LYS A 117 -9.28 17.19 -12.04
CA LYS A 117 -9.68 16.72 -10.72
C LYS A 117 -10.53 15.48 -10.93
N LYS A 118 -9.98 14.30 -10.62
CA LYS A 118 -10.76 13.07 -10.61
C LYS A 118 -11.76 13.13 -9.45
N GLU A 119 -12.94 13.64 -9.72
CA GLU A 119 -14.10 13.63 -8.82
C GLU A 119 -14.64 12.20 -8.74
N CYS A 120 -13.97 11.32 -8.01
CA CYS A 120 -14.52 10.02 -7.68
C CYS A 120 -14.10 9.61 -6.28
N CYS A 121 -15.01 8.88 -5.64
CA CYS A 121 -14.97 8.40 -4.27
C CYS A 121 -13.56 7.93 -3.84
N ASN A 122 -13.16 8.21 -2.60
CA ASN A 122 -11.84 7.89 -2.02
C ASN A 122 -11.38 6.42 -2.19
N TYR A 123 -12.31 5.52 -2.48
CA TYR A 123 -12.07 4.09 -2.69
C TYR A 123 -11.87 3.67 -4.17
N ILE A 124 -12.28 4.52 -5.13
CA ILE A 124 -12.30 4.19 -6.57
C ILE A 124 -11.20 4.94 -7.35
N LYS A 125 -10.55 5.94 -6.73
CA LYS A 125 -9.55 6.79 -7.41
C LYS A 125 -8.42 6.00 -8.08
N TYR A 126 -8.09 4.78 -7.60
CA TYR A 126 -7.08 3.92 -8.22
C TYR A 126 -7.32 2.40 -7.97
N PRO A 127 -7.64 1.60 -9.01
CA PRO A 127 -7.81 0.15 -8.87
C PRO A 127 -6.54 -0.56 -8.38
N GLY A 128 -5.36 0.05 -8.57
CA GLY A 128 -4.10 -0.46 -8.03
C GLY A 128 -4.06 -0.56 -6.50
N TRP A 129 -4.78 0.29 -5.77
CA TRP A 129 -4.83 0.19 -4.30
C TRP A 129 -5.77 -0.91 -3.82
N LEU A 130 -6.88 -1.09 -4.53
CA LEU A 130 -7.79 -2.21 -4.28
C LEU A 130 -7.08 -3.55 -4.47
N PHE A 131 -6.20 -3.66 -5.46
CA PHE A 131 -5.35 -4.84 -5.66
C PHE A 131 -4.54 -5.18 -4.39
N TYR A 132 -3.87 -4.21 -3.76
CA TYR A 132 -3.10 -4.46 -2.53
C TYR A 132 -3.99 -4.92 -1.38
N VAL A 133 -5.17 -4.30 -1.20
CA VAL A 133 -6.13 -4.69 -0.17
C VAL A 133 -6.63 -6.12 -0.39
N CYS A 134 -7.05 -6.45 -1.61
CA CYS A 134 -7.48 -7.80 -1.97
C CYS A 134 -6.35 -8.82 -1.76
N PHE A 135 -5.11 -8.47 -2.12
CA PHE A 135 -3.97 -9.36 -1.94
C PHE A 135 -3.69 -9.64 -0.46
N VAL A 136 -3.75 -8.62 0.42
CA VAL A 136 -3.63 -8.82 1.88
C VAL A 136 -4.67 -9.84 2.35
N ILE A 137 -5.94 -9.65 1.97
CA ILE A 137 -7.05 -10.53 2.37
C ILE A 137 -6.82 -11.97 1.88
N ILE A 138 -6.40 -12.15 0.63
CA ILE A 138 -6.12 -13.47 0.06
C ILE A 138 -4.98 -14.16 0.83
N VAL A 139 -3.89 -13.45 1.11
CA VAL A 139 -2.76 -14.00 1.85
C VAL A 139 -3.17 -14.35 3.28
N THR A 140 -3.96 -13.50 3.95
CA THR A 140 -4.52 -13.80 5.28
C THR A 140 -5.35 -15.07 5.24
N PHE A 141 -6.26 -15.17 4.27
CA PHE A 141 -7.15 -16.31 4.12
C PHE A 141 -6.36 -17.60 3.92
N LEU A 142 -5.42 -17.61 2.96
CA LEU A 142 -4.56 -18.77 2.71
C LEU A 142 -3.73 -19.15 3.94
N MET A 143 -3.23 -18.16 4.68
CA MET A 143 -2.44 -18.39 5.89
C MET A 143 -3.28 -19.04 7.00
N VAL A 144 -4.46 -18.47 7.30
CA VAL A 144 -5.35 -19.00 8.34
C VAL A 144 -5.80 -20.41 7.94
N THR A 145 -6.28 -20.61 6.72
CA THR A 145 -6.66 -21.93 6.21
C THR A 145 -5.50 -22.92 6.28
N GLY A 146 -4.28 -22.50 5.93
CA GLY A 146 -3.06 -23.30 6.04
C GLY A 146 -2.76 -23.75 7.46
N ILE A 147 -2.88 -22.86 8.46
CA ILE A 147 -2.65 -23.17 9.88
C ILE A 147 -3.61 -24.25 10.39
N PHE A 148 -4.87 -24.25 9.94
CA PHE A 148 -5.89 -25.18 10.43
C PHE A 148 -5.96 -26.50 9.64
N ILE A 149 -5.59 -26.50 8.36
CA ILE A 149 -5.56 -27.72 7.53
C ILE A 149 -4.24 -28.47 7.72
N ILE A 150 -3.12 -27.74 7.67
CA ILE A 150 -1.79 -28.34 7.71
C ILE A 150 -1.40 -28.50 9.17
N GLY A 151 -1.20 -27.41 9.92
CA GLY A 151 -0.80 -27.41 11.33
C GLY A 151 -1.74 -28.22 12.22
#